data_AF-A0A966QTJ0-F1
#
_entry.id   AF-A0A966QTJ0-F1
#
_cell.length_a   1.000
_cell.length_b   1.000
_cell.length_c   1.000
_cell.angle_alpha   90.00
_cell.angle_beta   90.00
_cell.angle_gamma   90.00
#
_symmetry.space_group_name_H-M   'P 1'
#
loop_
_entity.id
_entity.type
_entity.pdbx_description
1 polymer ?
#
loop_
_entity_poly.entity_id
_entity_poly.type
_entity_poly.pdbx_seq_one_letter_code
_entity_poly.pdbx_strand_id
1 'polypeptide(L)'
;MERSEFAIIAKKTLDEISETMVKKAKEYSTGDVFSNFKDAAGGLSFHDKPEMVAWEFATKHFQSIKDIISGKVPANQAVIDEKFGDAILYLLLIKGMLTEKERNVEEVRIKYELTRDV
;
A
#
# COMPACT_ATOMS: atom_id res chain seq x y z
N MET A 1 -26.60 -4.24 10.45
CA MET A 1 -26.09 -3.14 9.61
C MET A 1 -26.81 -3.20 8.29
N GLU A 2 -27.50 -2.12 7.93
CA GLU A 2 -28.13 -1.98 6.63
C GLU A 2 -27.10 -1.68 5.54
N ARG A 3 -27.45 -1.92 4.28
CA ARG A 3 -26.53 -1.67 3.14
C ARG A 3 -26.05 -0.22 3.08
N SER A 4 -26.93 0.72 3.40
CA SER A 4 -26.62 2.16 3.43
C SER A 4 -25.62 2.52 4.51
N GLU A 5 -25.74 1.93 5.70
CA GLU A 5 -24.80 2.13 6.81
C GLU A 5 -23.40 1.61 6.44
N PHE A 6 -23.33 0.43 5.82
CA PHE A 6 -22.05 -0.11 5.35
C PHE A 6 -21.41 0.77 4.28
N ALA A 7 -22.22 1.28 3.33
CA ALA A 7 -21.73 2.16 2.28
C ALA A 7 -21.13 3.46 2.85
N ILE A 8 -21.71 4.00 3.93
CA ILE A 8 -21.16 5.17 4.64
C ILE A 8 -19.79 4.84 5.24
N ILE A 9 -19.65 3.68 5.90
CA ILE A 9 -18.37 3.23 6.46
C ILE A 9 -17.33 3.08 5.35
N ALA A 10 -17.66 2.38 4.26
CA ALA A 10 -16.76 2.17 3.14
C ALA A 10 -16.29 3.51 2.53
N LYS A 11 -17.21 4.45 2.31
CA LYS A 11 -16.87 5.78 1.78
C LYS A 11 -15.94 6.53 2.75
N LYS A 12 -16.28 6.56 4.04
CA LYS A 12 -15.47 7.21 5.08
C LYS A 12 -14.04 6.65 5.07
N THR A 13 -13.88 5.33 5.06
CA THR A 13 -12.56 4.68 5.01
C THR A 13 -11.76 5.09 3.78
N LEU A 14 -12.38 5.15 2.60
CA LEU A 14 -11.70 5.57 1.37
C LEU A 14 -11.28 7.05 1.40
N ASP A 15 -12.11 7.92 1.97
CA ASP A 15 -11.81 9.34 2.14
C ASP A 15 -10.61 9.53 3.10
N GLU A 16 -10.60 8.83 4.24
CA GLU A 16 -9.51 8.89 5.23
C GLU A 16 -8.18 8.36 4.68
N ILE A 17 -8.22 7.27 3.91
CA ILE A 17 -7.03 6.74 3.23
C ILE A 17 -6.50 7.76 2.22
N SER A 18 -7.39 8.41 1.46
CA SER A 18 -7.02 9.43 0.48
C SER A 18 -6.34 10.64 1.15
N GLU A 19 -6.89 11.12 2.26
CA GLU A 19 -6.27 12.19 3.05
C GLU A 19 -4.89 11.78 3.59
N THR A 20 -4.78 10.54 4.09
CA THR A 20 -3.52 10.02 4.63
C THR A 20 -2.44 9.92 3.55
N MET A 21 -2.80 9.46 2.35
CA MET A 21 -1.90 9.47 1.19
C MET A 21 -1.40 10.87 0.88
N VAL A 22 -2.30 11.87 0.82
CA VAL A 22 -1.93 13.26 0.52
C VAL A 22 -1.03 13.85 1.60
N LYS A 23 -1.31 13.57 2.88
CA LYS A 23 -0.48 14.04 4.01
C LYS A 23 0.92 13.42 3.95
N LYS A 24 1.00 12.09 3.80
CA LYS A 24 2.29 11.38 3.70
C LYS A 24 3.09 11.78 2.45
N ALA A 25 2.43 11.98 1.31
CA ALA A 25 3.09 12.45 0.10
C ALA A 25 3.75 13.83 0.27
N LYS A 26 3.17 14.70 1.12
CA LYS A 26 3.79 15.99 1.48
C LYS A 26 4.99 15.82 2.41
N GLU A 27 4.96 14.85 3.32
CA GLU A 27 6.05 14.59 4.27
C GLU A 27 7.28 13.97 3.59
N TYR A 28 7.07 13.09 2.61
CA TYR A 28 8.15 12.35 1.95
C TYR A 28 8.60 12.99 0.63
N SER A 29 8.59 14.33 0.52
CA SER A 29 8.72 15.19 -0.70
C SER A 29 9.88 14.89 -1.68
N THR A 30 9.92 13.67 -2.19
CA THR A 30 10.76 13.14 -3.24
C THR A 30 9.74 12.67 -4.28
N GLY A 31 9.86 13.11 -5.53
CA GLY A 31 8.82 12.88 -6.56
C GLY A 31 8.50 11.40 -6.85
N ASP A 32 9.19 10.47 -6.20
CA ASP A 32 8.95 9.03 -6.20
C ASP A 32 8.29 8.61 -4.89
N VAL A 33 6.98 8.31 -4.95
CA VAL A 33 6.19 7.85 -3.80
C VAL A 33 6.65 6.50 -3.23
N PHE A 34 7.55 5.78 -3.93
CA PHE A 34 8.09 4.49 -3.51
C PHE A 34 9.54 4.54 -3.03
N SER A 35 10.17 5.72 -2.96
CA SER A 35 11.60 5.90 -2.62
C SER A 35 11.99 5.18 -1.33
N ASN A 36 11.25 5.37 -0.24
CA ASN A 36 11.52 4.71 1.04
C ASN A 36 11.53 3.18 0.96
N PHE A 37 10.70 2.58 0.11
CA PHE A 37 10.67 1.12 -0.08
C PHE A 37 11.83 0.63 -0.93
N LYS A 38 12.24 1.43 -1.93
CA LYS A 38 13.42 1.19 -2.76
C LYS A 38 14.69 1.27 -1.93
N ASP A 39 14.83 2.30 -1.11
CA ASP A 39 15.96 2.49 -0.21
C ASP A 39 16.04 1.37 0.83
N ALA A 40 14.90 0.99 1.41
CA ALA A 40 14.84 -0.11 2.36
C ALA A 40 15.22 -1.46 1.72
N ALA A 41 14.75 -1.74 0.50
CA ALA A 41 15.16 -2.93 -0.25
C ALA A 41 16.67 -2.92 -0.61
N GLY A 42 17.29 -1.73 -0.67
CA GLY A 42 18.71 -1.54 -0.96
C GLY A 42 19.68 -1.82 0.19
N GLY A 43 19.20 -2.22 1.37
CA GLY A 43 20.10 -2.64 2.46
C GLY A 43 19.56 -2.57 3.89
N LEU A 44 18.29 -2.17 4.10
CA LEU A 44 17.67 -2.13 5.43
C LEU A 44 16.75 -3.33 5.71
N SER A 45 16.04 -3.82 4.69
CA SER A 45 15.19 -5.01 4.78
C SER A 45 15.93 -6.25 4.30
N PHE A 46 15.46 -7.43 4.73
CA PHE A 46 15.88 -8.72 4.18
C PHE A 46 15.30 -9.00 2.79
N HIS A 47 14.36 -8.16 2.34
CA HIS A 47 13.80 -8.25 1.00
C HIS A 47 14.54 -7.34 0.01
N ASP A 48 14.73 -7.84 -1.21
CA ASP A 48 15.37 -7.15 -2.33
C ASP A 48 14.38 -6.43 -3.27
N LYS A 49 13.08 -6.51 -2.96
CA LYS A 49 11.99 -5.96 -3.76
C LYS A 49 11.17 -4.96 -2.93
N PRO A 50 10.94 -3.73 -3.42
CA PRO A 50 10.15 -2.72 -2.71
C PRO A 50 8.75 -3.21 -2.32
N GLU A 51 8.08 -3.97 -3.19
CA GLU A 51 6.76 -4.55 -2.94
C GLU A 51 6.76 -5.57 -1.78
N MET A 52 7.86 -6.27 -1.57
CA MET A 52 8.02 -7.22 -0.46
C MET A 52 8.31 -6.48 0.86
N VAL A 53 9.05 -5.36 0.82
CA VAL A 53 9.24 -4.49 1.99
C VAL A 53 7.90 -3.88 2.43
N ALA A 54 7.08 -3.41 1.49
CA ALA A 54 5.75 -2.91 1.82
C ALA A 54 4.84 -4.00 2.41
N TRP A 55 4.94 -5.25 1.92
CA TRP A 55 4.24 -6.40 2.52
C TRP A 55 4.71 -6.66 3.96
N GLU A 56 6.02 -6.66 4.19
CA GLU A 56 6.61 -6.78 5.53
C GLU A 56 6.00 -5.72 6.48
N PHE A 57 5.93 -4.46 6.07
CA PHE A 57 5.32 -3.40 6.87
C PHE A 57 3.81 -3.56 7.05
N ALA A 58 3.10 -4.10 6.05
CA ALA A 58 1.68 -4.40 6.13
C ALA A 58 1.36 -5.49 7.17
N THR A 59 2.26 -6.46 7.35
CA THR A 59 2.01 -7.64 8.22
C THR A 59 1.69 -7.28 9.67
N LYS A 60 2.27 -6.21 10.21
CA LYS A 60 1.96 -5.74 11.58
C LYS A 60 0.51 -5.26 11.70
N HIS A 61 -0.04 -4.65 10.65
CA HIS A 61 -1.44 -4.22 10.62
C HIS A 61 -2.36 -5.43 10.50
N PHE A 62 -2.04 -6.42 9.66
CA PHE A 62 -2.79 -7.67 9.59
C PHE A 62 -2.76 -8.46 10.91
N GLN A 63 -1.63 -8.51 11.59
CA GLN A 63 -1.53 -9.14 12.91
C GLN A 63 -2.40 -8.39 13.94
N SER A 64 -2.38 -7.06 13.96
CA SER A 64 -3.25 -6.26 14.82
C SER A 64 -4.74 -6.49 14.53
N ILE A 65 -5.13 -6.58 13.26
CA ILE A 65 -6.50 -6.90 12.84
C ILE A 65 -6.89 -8.30 13.35
N LYS A 66 -6.02 -9.29 13.17
CA LYS A 66 -6.23 -10.66 13.69
C LYS A 66 -6.43 -10.66 15.20
N ASP A 67 -5.63 -9.89 15.94
CA ASP A 67 -5.74 -9.81 17.40
C ASP A 67 -7.07 -9.16 17.84
N ILE A 68 -7.54 -8.13 17.14
CA ILE A 68 -8.87 -7.52 17.35
C ILE A 68 -9.99 -8.54 17.07
N ILE A 69 -9.95 -9.21 15.92
CA ILE A 69 -10.98 -10.20 15.53
C ILE A 69 -11.02 -11.36 16.53
N SER A 70 -9.86 -11.81 17.02
CA SER A 70 -9.76 -12.90 17.99
C SER A 70 -10.18 -12.51 19.41
N GLY A 71 -10.46 -11.23 19.67
CA GLY A 71 -10.82 -10.72 21.00
C GLY A 71 -9.64 -10.57 21.96
N LYS A 72 -8.39 -10.74 21.50
CA LYS A 72 -7.18 -10.51 22.31
C LYS A 72 -6.97 -9.03 22.62
N VAL A 73 -7.39 -8.16 21.71
CA VAL A 73 -7.35 -6.71 21.87
C VAL A 73 -8.78 -6.18 21.78
N PRO A 74 -9.22 -5.30 22.69
CA PRO A 74 -10.54 -4.70 22.62
C PRO A 74 -10.76 -3.96 21.28
N ALA A 75 -11.92 -4.22 20.67
CA ALA A 75 -12.37 -3.54 19.46
C ALA A 75 -12.77 -2.09 19.78
N ASN A 76 -11.84 -1.15 19.64
CA ASN A 76 -12.12 0.30 19.66
C ASN A 76 -12.23 0.81 18.23
N GLN A 77 -13.26 1.60 17.93
CA GLN A 77 -13.49 2.16 16.58
C GLN A 77 -12.27 2.91 16.02
N ALA A 78 -11.56 3.70 16.82
CA ALA A 78 -10.38 4.41 16.36
C ALA A 78 -9.26 3.45 15.94
N VAL A 79 -9.08 2.35 16.68
CA VAL A 79 -8.09 1.32 16.37
C VAL A 79 -8.52 0.52 15.13
N ILE A 80 -9.82 0.24 14.99
CA ILE A 80 -10.36 -0.41 13.79
C ILE A 80 -10.09 0.46 12.56
N ASP A 81 -10.49 1.73 12.60
CA ASP A 81 -10.33 2.68 11.50
C ASP A 81 -8.85 2.80 11.10
N GLU A 82 -7.94 2.96 12.07
CA GLU A 82 -6.50 3.03 11.83
C GLU A 82 -5.96 1.74 11.17
N LYS A 83 -6.17 0.57 11.78
CA LYS A 83 -5.52 -0.67 11.32
C LYS A 83 -6.04 -1.14 9.98
N PHE A 84 -7.34 -1.02 9.73
CA PHE A 84 -7.91 -1.35 8.42
C PHE A 84 -7.52 -0.32 7.37
N GLY A 85 -7.51 0.97 7.72
CA GLY A 85 -7.05 2.04 6.83
C GLY A 85 -5.60 1.84 6.38
N ASP A 86 -4.69 1.59 7.32
CA ASP A 86 -3.27 1.32 7.04
C ASP A 86 -3.10 0.05 6.19
N ALA A 87 -3.81 -1.03 6.52
CA ALA A 87 -3.73 -2.26 5.75
C ALA A 87 -4.14 -2.05 4.28
N ILE A 88 -5.24 -1.33 4.03
CA ILE A 88 -5.68 -0.99 2.68
C ILE A 88 -4.66 -0.07 1.98
N LEU A 89 -4.12 0.92 2.71
CA LEU A 89 -3.11 1.82 2.18
C LEU A 89 -1.86 1.07 1.71
N TYR A 90 -1.34 0.12 2.49
CA TYR A 90 -0.21 -0.71 2.07
C TYR A 90 -0.55 -1.58 0.86
N LEU A 91 -1.75 -2.16 0.80
CA LEU A 91 -2.18 -2.92 -0.38
C LEU A 91 -2.25 -2.04 -1.64
N LEU A 92 -2.66 -0.77 -1.51
CA LEU A 92 -2.64 0.20 -2.61
C LEU A 92 -1.21 0.55 -3.05
N LEU A 93 -0.28 0.73 -2.11
CA LEU A 93 1.14 0.98 -2.42
C LEU A 93 1.77 -0.22 -3.15
N ILE A 94 1.51 -1.44 -2.66
CA ILE A 94 1.95 -2.68 -3.32
C ILE A 94 1.39 -2.78 -4.73
N LYS A 95 0.08 -2.54 -4.90
CA LYS A 95 -0.55 -2.51 -6.22
C LYS A 95 0.13 -1.48 -7.13
N GLY A 96 0.38 -0.27 -6.64
CA GLY A 96 1.05 0.79 -7.37
C GLY A 96 2.44 0.39 -7.87
N MET A 97 3.27 -0.22 -7.02
CA MET A 97 4.60 -0.70 -7.40
C MET A 97 4.55 -1.82 -8.44
N LEU A 98 3.61 -2.77 -8.31
CA LEU A 98 3.43 -3.85 -9.29
C LEU A 98 2.96 -3.30 -10.64
N THR A 99 2.04 -2.33 -10.65
CA THR A 99 1.57 -1.66 -11.87
C THR A 99 2.69 -0.86 -12.54
N GLU A 100 3.52 -0.12 -11.78
CA GLU A 100 4.71 0.57 -12.31
C GLU A 100 5.68 -0.42 -12.99
N LYS A 101 5.93 -1.56 -12.34
CA LYS A 101 6.80 -2.62 -12.85
C LYS A 101 6.28 -3.23 -14.16
N GLU A 102 4.98 -3.53 -14.23
CA GLU A 102 4.34 -4.06 -15.44
C GLU A 102 4.46 -3.07 -16.62
N ARG A 103 4.17 -1.79 -16.38
CA ARG A 103 4.32 -0.74 -17.39
C ARG A 103 5.75 -0.65 -17.93
N ASN A 104 6.74 -0.66 -17.04
CA ASN A 104 8.14 -0.55 -17.44
C ASN A 104 8.59 -1.77 -18.28
N VAL A 105 8.08 -2.97 -17.98
CA VAL A 105 8.34 -4.17 -18.79
C VAL A 105 7.75 -4.04 -20.19
N GLU A 106 6.53 -3.53 -20.31
CA GLU A 106 5.88 -3.31 -21.61
C GLU A 106 6.63 -2.26 -22.45
N GLU A 107 7.06 -1.15 -21.84
CA GLU A 107 7.86 -0.12 -22.52
C GLU A 107 9.20 -0.67 -23.05
N VAL A 108 9.88 -1.52 -22.28
CA VAL A 108 11.11 -2.19 -22.71
C VAL A 108 10.83 -3.18 -23.85
N ARG A 109 9.72 -3.93 -23.79
CA ARG A 109 9.31 -4.87 -24.84
C ARG A 109 9.09 -4.14 -26.17
N ILE A 110 8.30 -3.08 -26.16
CA ILE A 110 8.01 -2.26 -27.35
C ILE A 110 9.31 -1.71 -27.94
N LYS A 111 10.20 -1.16 -27.09
CA LYS A 111 11.49 -0.62 -27.56
C LYS A 111 12.36 -1.70 -28.21
N TYR A 112 12.40 -2.90 -27.65
CA TYR A 112 13.17 -4.02 -28.18
C TYR A 112 12.62 -4.49 -29.54
N GLU A 113 11.30 -4.60 -29.68
CA GLU A 113 10.63 -4.95 -30.94
C GLU A 113 10.96 -3.93 -32.04
N LEU A 114 10.83 -2.62 -31.76
CA LEU A 114 11.17 -1.55 -32.71
C LEU A 114 12.65 -1.55 -33.14
N THR A 115 13.57 -2.01 -32.29
CA THR A 115 15.00 -2.09 -32.63
C THR A 115 15.41 -3.37 -33.35
N ARG A 116 14.54 -4.39 -33.41
CA ARG A 116 14.81 -5.65 -34.14
C ARG A 116 14.45 -5.58 -35.61
N ASP A 117 13.62 -4.62 -36.00
CA ASP A 117 13.19 -4.40 -37.38
C ASP A 117 14.07 -3.38 -38.14
N VAL A 118 15.24 -3.03 -37.60
CA VAL A 118 16.26 -2.13 -38.20
C VAL A 118 17.55 -2.90 -38.49
#